data_AF-A0A2C9LJ27-F1
#
_entry.id   AF-A0A2C9LJ27-F1
#
_cell.length_a   1.000
_cell.length_b   1.000
_cell.length_c   1.000
_cell.angle_alpha   90.00
_cell.angle_beta   90.00
_cell.angle_gamma   90.00
#
_symmetry.space_group_name_H-M   'P 1'
#
loop_
_entity.id
_entity.type
_entity.pdbx_description
1 polymer ?
#
loop_
_entity_poly.entity_id
_entity_poly.type
_entity_poly.pdbx_seq_one_letter_code
_entity_poly.pdbx_strand_id
1 'polypeptide(L)'
;MDANQLLMLLQLTDSAFPTGGFVHSLGLESFVQYFGNKQVKKADDKRLNDALMSILENSASFNLPLIKSAYITASRLVQLHRRPSSDNTNVRSCNDKLISLRQTNIDKEYIQVDLIKTYDLTDELVHMDKLCEAMSISHTVRRASSRQGQRIQLHLQNVIPDIVER
;
A
#
# COMPACT_ATOMS: atom_id res chain seq x y z
N MET A 1 -6.05 19.41 4.86
CA MET A 1 -6.40 18.54 3.73
C MET A 1 -7.05 19.42 2.70
N ASP A 2 -6.46 19.50 1.50
CA ASP A 2 -7.02 20.33 0.43
C ASP A 2 -8.24 19.63 -0.23
N ALA A 3 -9.00 20.38 -1.04
CA ALA A 3 -10.20 19.85 -1.69
C ALA A 3 -9.89 18.72 -2.70
N ASN A 4 -8.73 18.79 -3.37
CA ASN A 4 -8.32 17.77 -4.33
C ASN A 4 -7.94 16.46 -3.62
N GLN A 5 -7.26 16.54 -2.48
CA GLN A 5 -6.96 15.41 -1.60
C GLN A 5 -8.24 14.73 -1.10
N LEU A 6 -9.27 15.52 -0.77
CA LEU A 6 -10.57 14.99 -0.37
C LEU A 6 -11.26 14.26 -1.52
N LEU A 7 -11.30 14.86 -2.71
CA LEU A 7 -11.89 14.21 -3.88
C LEU A 7 -11.15 12.92 -4.25
N MET A 8 -9.81 12.91 -4.20
CA MET A 8 -9.02 11.70 -4.41
C MET A 8 -9.33 10.63 -3.37
N LEU A 9 -9.43 11.00 -2.09
CA LEU A 9 -9.76 10.05 -1.03
C LEU A 9 -11.14 9.44 -1.25
N LEU A 10 -12.14 10.27 -1.55
CA LEU A 10 -13.51 9.82 -1.84
C LEU A 10 -13.54 8.86 -3.03
N GLN A 11 -12.83 9.20 -4.11
CA GLN A 11 -12.73 8.34 -5.29
C GLN A 11 -12.04 7.00 -5.00
N LEU A 12 -10.96 7.00 -4.21
CA LEU A 12 -10.24 5.78 -3.83
C LEU A 12 -11.06 4.89 -2.91
N THR A 13 -11.94 5.46 -2.09
CA THR A 13 -12.82 4.73 -1.18
C THR A 13 -14.15 4.31 -1.81
N ASP A 14 -14.44 4.76 -3.03
CA ASP A 14 -15.69 4.42 -3.71
C ASP A 14 -15.77 2.91 -3.99
N SER A 15 -16.92 2.32 -3.71
CA SER A 15 -17.23 0.93 -4.07
C SER A 15 -17.24 0.67 -5.57
N ALA A 16 -17.42 1.71 -6.39
CA ALA A 16 -17.33 1.63 -7.84
C ALA A 16 -15.88 1.74 -8.37
N PHE A 17 -14.88 1.94 -7.49
CA PHE A 17 -13.49 2.05 -7.89
C PHE A 17 -13.00 0.72 -8.54
N PRO A 18 -12.32 0.76 -9.71
CA PRO A 18 -12.12 -0.42 -10.56
C PRO A 18 -11.01 -1.37 -10.09
N THR A 19 -10.97 -1.70 -8.82
CA THR A 19 -10.04 -2.69 -8.23
C THR A 19 -10.59 -4.11 -8.27
N GLY A 20 -11.88 -4.25 -8.57
CA GLY A 20 -12.62 -5.52 -8.58
C GLY A 20 -13.36 -5.75 -7.26
N GLY A 21 -14.03 -6.91 -7.15
CA GLY A 21 -14.73 -7.28 -5.93
C GLY A 21 -13.80 -7.27 -4.71
N PHE A 22 -14.32 -6.83 -3.57
CA PHE A 22 -13.59 -6.83 -2.31
C PHE A 22 -13.13 -8.25 -1.98
N VAL A 23 -11.81 -8.43 -1.82
CA VAL A 23 -11.12 -9.70 -1.49
C VAL A 23 -11.68 -10.34 -0.22
N HIS A 24 -12.33 -9.54 0.60
CA HIS A 24 -12.66 -9.83 1.97
C HIS A 24 -14.16 -10.06 2.14
N SER A 25 -14.68 -11.17 1.59
CA SER A 25 -15.85 -11.77 2.24
C SER A 25 -15.49 -12.25 3.66
N LEU A 26 -14.20 -12.42 3.98
CA LEU A 26 -13.66 -12.74 5.32
C LEU A 26 -14.37 -13.93 5.98
N GLY A 27 -14.81 -14.90 5.17
CA GLY A 27 -15.54 -16.07 5.63
C GLY A 27 -17.02 -15.83 5.90
N LEU A 28 -17.57 -14.66 5.57
CA LEU A 28 -18.99 -14.34 5.68
C LEU A 28 -19.86 -15.30 4.86
N GLU A 29 -19.39 -15.71 3.67
CA GLU A 29 -20.10 -16.72 2.88
C GLU A 29 -20.17 -18.06 3.64
N SER A 30 -19.06 -18.51 4.24
CA SER A 30 -19.03 -19.71 5.07
C SER A 30 -19.88 -19.57 6.34
N PHE A 31 -19.89 -18.39 6.96
CA PHE A 31 -20.76 -18.05 8.09
C PHE A 31 -22.24 -18.19 7.68
N VAL A 32 -22.62 -17.60 6.56
CA VAL A 32 -23.99 -17.67 6.02
C VAL A 32 -24.35 -19.11 5.62
N GLN A 33 -23.46 -19.88 5.01
CA GLN A 33 -23.74 -21.28 4.67
C GLN A 33 -23.93 -22.15 5.93
N TYR A 34 -23.12 -21.95 6.97
CA TYR A 34 -23.18 -22.72 8.20
C TYR A 34 -24.41 -22.37 9.05
N PHE A 35 -24.72 -21.07 9.20
CA PHE A 35 -25.82 -20.59 10.03
C PHE A 35 -27.14 -20.42 9.26
N GLY A 36 -27.11 -20.20 7.95
CA GLY A 36 -28.29 -20.01 7.10
C GLY A 36 -29.03 -21.31 6.77
N ASN A 37 -28.35 -22.45 6.69
CA ASN A 37 -28.98 -23.75 6.40
C ASN A 37 -29.64 -24.42 7.62
N LYS A 38 -29.39 -23.94 8.85
CA LYS A 38 -29.90 -24.54 10.09
C LYS A 38 -31.00 -23.70 10.73
N GLN A 39 -32.24 -23.73 10.21
CA GLN A 39 -33.47 -23.26 10.88
C GLN A 39 -33.33 -22.05 11.83
N VAL A 40 -32.52 -21.05 11.51
CA VAL A 40 -32.41 -19.84 12.34
C VAL A 40 -33.56 -18.96 11.89
N LYS A 41 -34.72 -19.15 12.54
CA LYS A 41 -35.85 -18.21 12.50
C LYS A 41 -35.31 -16.81 12.77
N LYS A 42 -35.13 -16.01 11.71
CA LYS A 42 -34.36 -14.74 11.70
C LYS A 42 -32.94 -14.95 12.23
N ALA A 43 -31.93 -14.83 11.38
CA ALA A 43 -30.56 -14.63 11.86
C ALA A 43 -30.62 -13.56 12.96
N ASP A 44 -30.33 -13.98 14.20
CA ASP A 44 -30.37 -13.10 15.35
C ASP A 44 -29.36 -11.99 15.04
N ASP A 45 -29.82 -10.76 14.81
CA ASP A 45 -29.00 -9.62 14.32
C ASP A 45 -27.70 -9.49 15.14
N LYS A 46 -27.78 -9.89 16.42
CA LYS A 46 -26.66 -9.99 17.34
C LYS A 46 -25.52 -10.89 16.85
N ARG A 47 -25.79 -12.08 16.30
CA ARG A 47 -24.74 -13.01 15.84
C ARG A 47 -24.01 -12.51 14.61
N LEU A 48 -24.74 -11.88 13.68
CA LEU A 48 -24.13 -11.25 12.53
C LEU A 48 -23.26 -10.07 12.98
N ASN A 49 -23.76 -9.25 13.91
CA ASN A 49 -23.00 -8.15 14.48
C ASN A 49 -21.72 -8.64 15.18
N ASP A 50 -21.83 -9.65 16.06
CA ASP A 50 -20.67 -10.25 16.75
C ASP A 50 -19.63 -10.79 15.74
N ALA A 51 -20.09 -11.40 14.64
CA ALA A 51 -19.22 -11.88 13.57
C ALA A 51 -18.54 -10.72 12.81
N LEU A 52 -19.29 -9.68 12.43
CA LEU A 52 -18.74 -8.50 11.76
C LEU A 52 -17.73 -7.77 12.64
N MET A 53 -18.02 -7.58 13.93
CA MET A 53 -17.09 -6.97 14.89
C MET A 53 -15.80 -7.78 15.01
N SER A 54 -15.90 -9.11 15.15
CA SER A 54 -14.72 -9.98 15.19
C SER A 54 -13.90 -9.90 13.90
N ILE A 55 -14.57 -9.85 12.74
CA ILE A 55 -13.92 -9.70 11.43
C ILE A 55 -13.20 -8.35 11.34
N LEU A 56 -13.85 -7.26 11.76
CA LEU A 56 -13.28 -5.92 11.75
C LEU A 56 -12.10 -5.81 12.72
N GLU A 57 -12.21 -6.34 13.93
CA GLU A 57 -11.12 -6.33 14.92
C GLU A 57 -9.89 -7.09 14.41
N ASN A 58 -10.10 -8.28 13.85
CA ASN A 58 -9.00 -9.08 13.28
C ASN A 58 -8.37 -8.40 12.06
N SER A 59 -9.19 -7.88 11.15
CA SER A 59 -8.72 -7.18 9.96
C SER A 59 -7.98 -5.89 10.32
N ALA A 60 -8.51 -5.11 11.26
CA ALA A 60 -7.92 -3.83 11.67
C ALA A 60 -6.61 -4.04 12.44
N SER A 61 -6.56 -5.00 13.36
CA SER A 61 -5.36 -5.30 14.15
C SER A 61 -4.17 -5.73 13.28
N PHE A 62 -4.46 -6.34 12.13
CA PHE A 62 -3.47 -6.75 11.15
C PHE A 62 -3.14 -5.63 10.14
N ASN A 63 -4.14 -5.06 9.49
CA ASN A 63 -3.95 -4.14 8.36
C ASN A 63 -3.51 -2.73 8.81
N LEU A 64 -4.05 -2.20 9.91
CA LEU A 64 -3.78 -0.81 10.30
C LEU A 64 -2.31 -0.55 10.65
N PRO A 65 -1.61 -1.41 11.42
CA PRO A 65 -0.19 -1.22 11.69
C PRO A 65 0.64 -1.22 10.40
N LEU A 66 0.36 -2.13 9.47
CA LEU A 66 1.07 -2.22 8.19
C LEU A 66 0.83 -0.98 7.32
N ILE A 67 -0.43 -0.56 7.16
CA ILE A 67 -0.79 0.64 6.39
C ILE A 67 -0.16 1.89 7.01
N LYS A 68 -0.20 2.02 8.35
CA LYS A 68 0.40 3.15 9.05
C LYS A 68 1.92 3.20 8.85
N SER A 69 2.61 2.08 9.00
CA SER A 69 4.05 2.01 8.80
C SER A 69 4.43 2.31 7.35
N ALA A 70 3.73 1.70 6.38
CA ALA A 70 3.94 1.97 4.96
C ALA A 70 3.71 3.44 4.61
N TYR A 71 2.65 4.06 5.16
CA TYR A 71 2.38 5.49 4.97
C TYR A 71 3.51 6.38 5.53
N ILE A 72 4.01 6.07 6.73
CA ILE A 72 5.11 6.82 7.36
C ILE A 72 6.38 6.70 6.51
N THR A 73 6.76 5.49 6.10
CA THR A 73 7.95 5.23 5.28
C THR A 73 7.82 5.91 3.91
N ALA A 74 6.67 5.78 3.23
CA ALA A 74 6.42 6.45 1.95
C ALA A 74 6.46 7.99 2.09
N SER A 75 5.91 8.54 3.18
CA SER A 75 5.96 9.99 3.44
C SER A 75 7.40 10.49 3.59
N ARG A 76 8.26 9.72 4.27
CA ARG A 76 9.70 10.03 4.39
C ARG A 76 10.40 10.00 3.03
N LEU A 77 10.09 9.00 2.21
CA LEU A 77 10.64 8.86 0.86
C LEU A 77 10.24 10.05 -0.03
N VAL A 78 8.98 10.48 0.02
CA VAL A 78 8.50 11.68 -0.70
C VAL A 78 9.19 12.95 -0.20
N GLN A 79 9.43 13.09 1.11
CA GLN A 79 10.15 14.24 1.66
C GLN A 79 11.61 14.30 1.19
N LEU A 80 12.28 13.16 1.06
CA LEU A 80 13.63 13.09 0.49
C LEU A 80 13.63 13.50 -0.99
N HIS A 81 12.65 13.04 -1.79
CA HIS A 81 12.53 13.41 -3.21
C HIS A 81 12.13 14.88 -3.44
N ARG A 82 11.43 15.51 -2.49
CA ARG A 82 11.01 16.93 -2.60
C ARG A 82 12.07 17.94 -2.18
N ARG A 83 13.22 17.52 -1.65
CA ARG A 83 14.32 18.45 -1.43
C ARG A 83 14.85 18.92 -2.80
N PRO A 84 14.81 20.22 -3.12
CA PRO A 84 15.38 20.70 -4.36
C PRO A 84 16.86 20.37 -4.36
N SER A 85 17.26 19.45 -5.24
CA SER A 85 18.65 19.36 -5.69
C SER A 85 19.01 20.73 -6.24
N SER A 86 19.96 21.41 -5.61
CA SER A 86 20.54 22.64 -6.13
C SER A 86 21.32 22.44 -7.44
N ASP A 87 21.28 21.25 -8.05
CA ASP A 87 21.97 20.96 -9.30
C ASP A 87 21.16 20.07 -10.24
N ASN A 88 20.88 20.64 -11.41
CA ASN A 88 20.38 19.97 -12.60
C ASN A 88 21.35 18.87 -13.05
N THR A 89 21.19 17.63 -12.60
CA THR A 89 21.76 16.49 -13.34
C THR A 89 20.75 15.35 -13.46
N ASN A 90 20.21 15.25 -14.68
CA ASN A 90 19.49 14.11 -15.28
C ASN A 90 19.63 12.77 -14.52
N VAL A 91 18.50 12.33 -13.95
CA VAL A 91 18.31 11.09 -13.17
C VAL A 91 18.39 9.81 -14.03
N ARG A 92 18.59 9.92 -15.35
CA ARG A 92 18.53 8.76 -16.27
C ARG A 92 19.82 7.92 -16.40
N SER A 93 20.83 8.13 -15.56
CA SER A 93 22.06 7.30 -15.60
C SER A 93 22.59 7.04 -14.18
N CYS A 94 21.77 6.39 -13.34
CA CYS A 94 22.15 6.08 -11.97
C CYS A 94 23.01 4.81 -11.84
N ASN A 95 22.92 3.86 -12.79
CA ASN A 95 23.74 2.64 -12.76
C ASN A 95 25.17 2.86 -13.30
N ASP A 96 25.37 3.70 -14.33
CA ASP A 96 26.72 3.92 -14.89
C ASP A 96 27.56 4.94 -14.08
N LYS A 97 26.90 5.81 -13.31
CA LYS A 97 27.58 6.79 -12.43
C LYS A 97 28.16 6.17 -11.16
N LEU A 98 27.65 5.03 -10.68
CA LEU A 98 28.17 4.35 -9.49
C LEU A 98 29.63 3.88 -9.66
N ILE A 99 30.07 3.57 -10.88
CA ILE A 99 31.44 3.13 -11.17
C ILE A 99 32.39 4.31 -11.38
N SER A 100 31.92 5.45 -11.89
CA SER A 100 32.74 6.63 -12.18
C SER A 100 32.85 7.63 -11.01
N LEU A 101 31.96 7.57 -10.01
CA LEU A 101 31.95 8.52 -8.89
C LEU A 101 32.92 8.19 -7.75
N ARG A 102 33.96 7.37 -7.94
CA ARG A 102 34.98 7.13 -6.89
C ARG A 102 35.97 8.28 -6.62
N GLN A 103 35.94 9.40 -7.37
CA GLN A 103 37.12 10.31 -7.45
C GLN A 103 36.95 11.84 -7.16
N THR A 104 35.89 12.34 -6.51
CA THR A 104 35.74 13.81 -6.24
C THR A 104 34.95 14.05 -4.96
N ASN A 105 35.45 14.85 -4.04
CA ASN A 105 35.41 14.50 -2.61
C ASN A 105 34.56 15.40 -1.69
N ILE A 106 33.63 16.21 -2.20
CA ILE A 106 32.84 17.11 -1.32
C ILE A 106 31.33 17.07 -1.62
N ASP A 107 30.92 16.99 -2.89
CA ASP A 107 29.48 16.85 -3.25
C ASP A 107 28.97 15.40 -3.22
N LYS A 108 29.87 14.42 -3.04
CA LYS A 108 29.52 13.00 -3.06
C LYS A 108 28.93 12.50 -1.75
N GLU A 109 29.32 13.08 -0.62
CA GLU A 109 28.89 12.59 0.68
C GLU A 109 27.38 12.83 0.89
N TYR A 110 26.88 14.01 0.51
CA TYR A 110 25.45 14.33 0.57
C TYR A 110 24.61 13.48 -0.40
N ILE A 111 25.05 13.34 -1.65
CA ILE A 111 24.35 12.52 -2.66
C ILE A 111 24.36 11.04 -2.26
N GLN A 112 25.48 10.52 -1.74
CA GLN A 112 25.60 9.14 -1.30
C GLN A 112 24.73 8.84 -0.07
N VAL A 113 24.63 9.77 0.88
CA VAL A 113 23.78 9.63 2.07
C VAL A 113 22.29 9.62 1.71
N ASP A 114 21.84 10.48 0.80
CA ASP A 114 20.43 10.53 0.39
C ASP A 114 20.04 9.32 -0.48
N LEU A 115 20.97 8.81 -1.31
CA LEU A 115 20.76 7.58 -2.08
C LEU A 115 20.68 6.34 -1.18
N ILE A 116 21.57 6.22 -0.18
CA ILE A 116 21.55 5.13 0.80
C ILE A 116 20.24 5.15 1.60
N LYS A 117 19.79 6.31 2.06
CA LYS A 117 18.51 6.46 2.78
C LYS A 117 17.30 6.10 1.92
N THR A 118 17.32 6.47 0.64
CA THR A 118 16.23 6.13 -0.29
C THR A 118 16.15 4.62 -0.52
N TYR A 119 17.31 3.97 -0.69
CA TYR A 119 17.40 2.51 -0.81
C TYR A 119 16.87 1.80 0.44
N ASP A 120 17.29 2.24 1.63
CA ASP A 120 16.87 1.67 2.91
C ASP A 120 15.35 1.77 3.13
N LEU A 121 14.75 2.93 2.84
CA LEU A 121 13.29 3.11 2.95
C LEU A 121 12.52 2.29 1.91
N THR A 122 13.08 2.08 0.72
CA THR A 122 12.46 1.24 -0.32
C THR A 122 12.49 -0.23 0.10
N ASP A 123 13.62 -0.70 0.64
CA ASP A 123 13.76 -2.04 1.20
C ASP A 123 12.82 -2.26 2.38
N GLU A 124 12.59 -1.24 3.22
CA GLU A 124 11.61 -1.28 4.31
C GLU A 124 10.16 -1.48 3.77
N LEU A 125 9.78 -0.79 2.70
CA LEU A 125 8.48 -0.99 2.04
C LEU A 125 8.33 -2.40 1.46
N VAL A 126 9.37 -2.90 0.79
CA VAL A 126 9.39 -4.27 0.25
C VAL A 126 9.30 -5.30 1.38
N HIS A 127 9.97 -5.05 2.50
CA HIS A 127 9.89 -5.92 3.67
C HIS A 127 8.49 -5.97 4.28
N MET A 128 7.82 -4.81 4.41
CA MET A 128 6.44 -4.74 4.89
C MET A 128 5.46 -5.49 3.97
N ASP A 129 5.62 -5.40 2.65
CA ASP A 129 4.79 -6.14 1.69
C ASP A 129 4.98 -7.66 1.85
N LYS A 130 6.22 -8.12 1.99
CA LYS A 130 6.53 -9.54 2.27
C LYS A 130 5.95 -10.01 3.60
N LEU A 131 5.99 -9.18 4.65
CA LEU A 131 5.36 -9.49 5.93
C LEU A 131 3.84 -9.61 5.80
N CYS A 132 3.20 -8.69 5.05
CA CYS A 132 1.78 -8.74 4.75
C CYS A 132 1.39 -10.04 4.03
N GLU A 133 2.20 -10.43 3.04
CA GLU A 133 2.03 -11.69 2.32
C GLU A 133 2.17 -12.92 3.24
N ALA A 134 3.23 -12.95 4.07
CA ALA A 134 3.50 -14.07 4.98
C ALA A 134 2.41 -14.24 6.05
N MET A 135 1.86 -13.14 6.56
CA MET A 135 0.79 -13.15 7.57
C MET A 135 -0.60 -13.42 6.97
N SER A 136 -0.77 -13.32 5.65
CA SER A 136 -2.02 -13.63 4.98
C SER A 136 -2.28 -15.13 4.95
N ILE A 137 -3.26 -15.58 5.73
CA ILE A 137 -3.52 -17.00 6.03
C ILE A 137 -3.83 -17.85 4.77
N SER A 138 -4.53 -17.30 3.77
CA SER A 138 -4.97 -18.08 2.60
C SER A 138 -4.37 -17.58 1.29
N HIS A 139 -4.07 -18.51 0.39
CA HIS A 139 -3.61 -18.19 -0.97
C HIS A 139 -4.64 -17.38 -1.77
N THR A 140 -5.95 -17.60 -1.53
CA THR A 140 -7.01 -16.82 -2.18
C THR A 140 -6.98 -15.36 -1.73
N VAL A 141 -6.83 -15.10 -0.42
CA VAL A 141 -6.67 -13.74 0.12
C VAL A 141 -5.39 -13.09 -0.42
N ARG A 142 -4.26 -13.80 -0.41
CA ARG A 142 -3.00 -13.30 -0.99
C ARG A 142 -3.16 -12.90 -2.46
N ARG A 143 -3.63 -13.83 -3.31
CA ARG A 143 -3.80 -13.61 -4.75
C ARG A 143 -4.73 -12.44 -5.05
N ALA A 144 -5.81 -12.35 -4.29
CA ALA A 144 -6.80 -11.32 -4.52
C ALA A 144 -6.29 -9.95 -4.00
N SER A 145 -5.57 -9.91 -2.86
CA SER A 145 -4.89 -8.71 -2.34
C SER A 145 -3.85 -8.17 -3.34
N SER A 146 -2.94 -9.02 -3.85
CA SER A 146 -1.94 -8.58 -4.86
C SER A 146 -2.61 -8.04 -6.12
N ARG A 147 -3.70 -8.64 -6.59
CA ARG A 147 -4.44 -8.15 -7.77
C ARG A 147 -5.11 -6.81 -7.53
N GLN A 148 -5.66 -6.60 -6.35
CA GLN A 148 -6.20 -5.29 -5.98
C GLN A 148 -5.10 -4.23 -5.97
N GLY A 149 -3.95 -4.51 -5.34
CA GLY A 149 -2.80 -3.61 -5.35
C GLY A 149 -2.32 -3.24 -6.75
N GLN A 150 -2.16 -4.23 -7.63
CA GLN A 150 -1.78 -4.01 -9.04
C GLN A 150 -2.79 -3.14 -9.79
N ARG A 151 -4.10 -3.35 -9.57
CA ARG A 151 -5.14 -2.53 -10.21
C ARG A 151 -5.17 -1.11 -9.69
N ILE A 152 -4.98 -0.90 -8.38
CA ILE A 152 -4.83 0.44 -7.80
C ILE A 152 -3.66 1.14 -8.49
N GLN A 153 -2.50 0.48 -8.56
CA GLN A 153 -1.30 1.05 -9.19
C GLN A 153 -1.54 1.41 -10.66
N LEU A 154 -2.08 0.49 -11.46
CA LEU A 154 -2.38 0.74 -12.87
C LEU A 154 -3.39 1.88 -13.06
N HIS A 155 -4.40 1.97 -12.21
CA HIS A 155 -5.38 3.06 -12.30
C HIS A 155 -4.77 4.40 -11.92
N LEU A 156 -3.97 4.44 -10.85
CA LEU A 156 -3.27 5.65 -10.42
C LEU A 156 -2.28 6.16 -11.47
N GLN A 157 -1.57 5.28 -12.18
CA GLN A 157 -0.69 5.66 -13.28
C GLN A 157 -1.44 6.36 -14.43
N ASN A 158 -2.70 5.98 -14.67
CA ASN A 158 -3.52 6.56 -15.74
C ASN A 158 -4.24 7.85 -15.32
N VAL A 159 -4.67 7.95 -14.05
CA VAL A 159 -5.44 9.10 -13.54
C VAL A 159 -4.53 10.22 -13.03
N ILE A 160 -3.34 9.88 -12.53
CA ILE A 160 -2.37 10.84 -12.00
C ILE A 160 -1.02 10.59 -12.71
N PRO A 161 -0.87 11.00 -13.98
CA PRO A 161 0.35 10.76 -14.76
C PRO A 161 1.61 11.38 -14.12
N ASP A 162 1.44 12.45 -13.34
CA ASP A 162 2.50 13.12 -12.56
C ASP A 162 3.17 12.22 -11.47
N ILE A 163 2.64 11.03 -11.19
CA ILE A 163 3.25 10.06 -10.24
C ILE A 163 4.38 9.24 -10.91
N VAL A 164 4.39 9.10 -12.24
CA VAL A 164 5.38 8.26 -12.95
C VAL A 164 6.53 9.08 -13.57
N GLU A 165 6.33 10.38 -13.80
CA GLU A 165 7.33 11.26 -14.44
C GLU A 165 8.21 12.07 -13.47
N ARG A 166 8.17 11.81 -12.15
CA ARG A 166 9.02 12.48 -11.15
C ARG A 166 10.04 11.56 -10.52
#